data_AF-A0A9P7NWB1-F1
#
_entry.id   AF-A0A9P7NWB1-F1
#
_cell.length_a   1.000
_cell.length_b   1.000
_cell.length_c   1.000
_cell.angle_alpha   90.00
_cell.angle_beta   90.00
_cell.angle_gamma   90.00
#
_symmetry.space_group_name_H-M   'P 1'
#
loop_
_entity.id
_entity.type
_entity.pdbx_description
1 polymer ?
#
loop_
_entity_poly.entity_id
_entity_poly.type
_entity_poly.pdbx_seq_one_letter_code
_entity_poly.pdbx_strand_id
1 'polypeptide(L)'
;MVTSPSTDGQEPFAPPNALATATRTHTQGPFTISTRKLPISKAGAIDALTEKIGIPVPEMIFGDNLVSITHKPSGWSIAFTTPDALDAVDKTEKHMLKVAYARDWESTRETQTRKIKEAVKPYDWSYSTTYAGTVTASEPAFAHSPEAEMPMELLRRRDPILFYDDVVLYESELDDNGVSIYSAKVRVHEERMLLLCRLFMRLDNVLVRIRDTRVFVDFKTQHVVREYTAKEASFQDVKKKLRMSGLLPDEIIIGMRNPNELDPLLEVVEHRIEDLHLAAA
;
A
#
# COMPACT_ATOMS: atom_id res chain seq x y z
N MET A 1 -18.94 4.19 -56.19
CA MET A 1 -18.24 3.34 -55.20
C MET A 1 -16.78 3.73 -55.24
N VAL A 2 -16.32 4.49 -54.25
CA VAL A 2 -14.88 4.66 -53.97
C VAL A 2 -14.76 4.54 -52.46
N THR A 3 -14.21 3.42 -52.02
CA THR A 3 -13.94 3.06 -50.63
C THR A 3 -12.69 3.78 -50.16
N SER A 4 -12.79 4.56 -49.09
CA SER A 4 -11.64 5.08 -48.35
C SER A 4 -10.98 3.95 -47.54
N PRO A 5 -9.65 3.81 -47.54
CA PRO A 5 -8.99 2.86 -46.67
C PRO A 5 -8.96 3.38 -45.23
N SER A 6 -9.43 2.54 -44.31
CA SER A 6 -9.26 2.66 -42.87
C SER A 6 -7.77 2.58 -42.52
N THR A 7 -7.20 3.67 -42.04
CA THR A 7 -5.92 3.65 -41.33
C THR A 7 -6.15 3.05 -39.95
N ASP A 8 -5.83 1.76 -39.82
CA ASP A 8 -5.60 1.12 -38.53
C ASP A 8 -4.56 1.92 -37.75
N GLY A 9 -4.97 2.41 -36.58
CA GLY A 9 -4.07 2.99 -35.58
C GLY A 9 -3.22 1.88 -34.97
N GLN A 10 -2.13 1.51 -35.63
CA GLN A 10 -1.06 0.76 -34.97
C GLN A 10 -0.46 1.65 -33.87
N GLU A 11 -0.81 1.33 -32.62
CA GLU A 11 -0.23 1.96 -31.45
C GLU A 11 1.30 1.78 -31.45
N PRO A 12 2.07 2.82 -31.08
CA PRO A 12 3.51 2.68 -30.94
C PRO A 12 3.80 1.66 -29.82
N PHE A 13 4.43 0.56 -30.21
CA PHE A 13 5.00 -0.46 -29.34
C PHE A 13 5.82 0.24 -28.24
N ALA A 14 5.41 0.12 -26.98
CA ALA A 14 6.23 0.61 -25.88
C ALA A 14 7.62 -0.04 -26.02
N PRO A 15 8.73 0.72 -25.88
CA PRO A 15 10.05 0.15 -26.07
C PRO A 15 10.21 -1.03 -25.09
N PRO A 16 10.82 -2.16 -25.51
CA PRO A 16 10.88 -3.41 -24.76
C PRO A 16 11.60 -3.32 -23.39
N ASN A 17 12.01 -2.11 -22.97
CA ASN A 17 12.66 -1.85 -21.69
C ASN A 17 12.06 -0.66 -20.91
N ALA A 18 10.82 -0.25 -21.21
CA ALA A 18 10.17 0.88 -20.54
C ALA A 18 10.12 0.72 -19.00
N LEU A 19 9.85 -0.51 -18.53
CA LEU A 19 9.80 -0.82 -17.11
C LEU A 19 11.17 -0.69 -16.41
N ALA A 20 12.23 -1.22 -17.00
CA ALA A 20 13.56 -1.12 -16.40
C ALA A 20 14.07 0.33 -16.42
N THR A 21 13.78 1.07 -17.49
CA THR A 21 14.14 2.50 -17.61
C THR A 21 13.46 3.35 -16.53
N ALA A 22 12.22 3.01 -16.15
CA ALA A 22 11.48 3.68 -15.09
C ALA A 22 11.85 3.20 -13.67
N THR A 23 12.71 2.19 -13.54
CA THR A 23 13.11 1.63 -12.24
C THR A 23 14.39 2.30 -11.76
N ARG A 24 14.30 2.97 -10.62
CA ARG A 24 15.47 3.46 -9.88
C ARG A 24 15.96 2.34 -8.98
N THR A 25 17.28 2.19 -8.91
CA THR A 25 17.91 1.18 -8.07
C THR A 25 19.00 1.79 -7.21
N HIS A 26 19.09 1.34 -5.96
CA HIS A 26 20.17 1.65 -5.05
C HIS A 26 20.73 0.34 -4.48
N THR A 27 22.06 0.23 -4.39
CA THR A 27 22.72 -0.97 -3.84
C THR A 27 23.49 -0.57 -2.59
N GLN A 28 23.24 -1.28 -1.50
CA GLN A 28 23.95 -1.12 -0.23
C GLN A 28 24.41 -2.51 0.23
N GLY A 29 25.72 -2.76 0.18
CA GLY A 29 26.29 -4.09 0.42
C GLY A 29 25.63 -5.17 -0.44
N PRO A 30 25.11 -6.27 0.14
CA PRO A 30 24.46 -7.34 -0.61
C PRO A 30 23.01 -7.03 -1.01
N PHE A 31 22.44 -5.90 -0.54
CA PHE A 31 21.05 -5.52 -0.79
C PHE A 31 20.93 -4.62 -2.01
N THR A 32 19.88 -4.85 -2.78
CA THR A 32 19.44 -4.02 -3.91
C THR A 32 18.01 -3.58 -3.65
N ILE A 33 17.83 -2.27 -3.54
CA ILE A 33 16.54 -1.61 -3.36
C ILE A 33 16.12 -1.07 -4.71
N SER A 34 14.93 -1.43 -5.19
CA SER A 34 14.39 -0.95 -6.46
C SER A 34 13.04 -0.28 -6.27
N THR A 35 12.83 0.86 -6.93
CA THR A 35 11.57 1.61 -6.90
C THR A 35 11.17 1.97 -8.32
N ARG A 36 9.87 1.84 -8.63
CA ARG A 36 9.33 2.18 -9.95
C ARG A 36 8.06 3.00 -9.79
N LYS A 37 8.01 4.10 -10.53
CA LYS A 37 6.87 5.03 -10.60
C LYS A 37 6.50 5.27 -12.05
N LEU A 38 5.33 4.82 -12.42
CA LEU A 38 4.72 4.98 -13.73
C LEU A 38 3.33 5.63 -13.58
N PRO A 39 2.77 6.18 -14.67
CA PRO A 39 1.42 6.73 -14.65
C PRO A 39 0.34 5.69 -14.28
N ILE A 40 -0.89 6.19 -14.08
CA ILE A 40 -2.08 5.35 -13.87
C ILE A 40 -2.22 4.34 -15.02
N SER A 41 -2.62 3.11 -14.67
CA SER A 41 -2.86 2.02 -15.60
C SER A 41 -3.87 2.42 -16.69
N LYS A 42 -3.66 1.91 -17.91
CA LYS A 42 -4.63 2.06 -19.00
C LYS A 42 -5.80 1.08 -18.84
N ALA A 43 -6.90 1.36 -19.55
CA ALA A 43 -8.14 0.58 -19.51
C ALA A 43 -7.92 -0.94 -19.63
N GLY A 44 -7.13 -1.41 -20.61
CA GLY A 44 -6.90 -2.86 -20.76
C GLY A 44 -6.21 -3.53 -19.56
N ALA A 45 -5.29 -2.84 -18.89
CA ALA A 45 -4.64 -3.36 -17.68
C ALA A 45 -5.59 -3.30 -16.47
N ILE A 46 -6.46 -2.29 -16.42
CA ILE A 46 -7.53 -2.16 -15.42
C ILE A 46 -8.54 -3.30 -15.55
N ASP A 47 -8.99 -3.59 -16.77
CA ASP A 47 -9.97 -4.65 -17.04
C ASP A 47 -9.40 -6.02 -16.66
N ALA A 48 -8.18 -6.32 -17.09
CA ALA A 48 -7.49 -7.57 -16.77
C ALA A 48 -7.28 -7.76 -15.26
N LEU A 49 -6.97 -6.68 -14.54
CA LEU A 49 -6.78 -6.73 -13.09
C LEU A 49 -8.13 -6.89 -12.35
N THR A 50 -9.17 -6.20 -12.81
CA THR A 50 -10.53 -6.32 -12.28
C THR A 50 -11.03 -7.75 -12.41
N GLU A 51 -10.87 -8.35 -13.59
CA GLU A 51 -11.23 -9.75 -13.84
C GLU A 51 -10.46 -10.71 -12.93
N LYS A 52 -9.13 -10.52 -12.82
CA LYS A 52 -8.28 -11.36 -11.97
C LYS A 52 -8.68 -11.31 -10.49
N ILE A 53 -8.94 -10.12 -9.96
CA ILE A 53 -9.17 -9.92 -8.51
C ILE A 53 -10.64 -10.24 -8.15
N GLY A 54 -11.57 -9.94 -9.04
CA GLY A 54 -13.02 -10.15 -8.86
C GLY A 54 -13.74 -9.02 -8.12
N ILE A 55 -13.13 -7.84 -8.02
CA ILE A 55 -13.73 -6.59 -7.53
C ILE A 55 -13.30 -5.43 -8.44
N PRO A 56 -14.12 -4.37 -8.60
CA PRO A 56 -13.71 -3.13 -9.27
C PRO A 56 -12.44 -2.55 -8.66
N VAL A 57 -11.46 -2.17 -9.49
CA VAL A 57 -10.23 -1.52 -9.01
C VAL A 57 -10.47 -0.05 -8.60
N PRO A 58 -9.60 0.53 -7.75
CA PRO A 58 -9.63 1.96 -7.41
C PRO A 58 -9.50 2.89 -8.63
N GLU A 59 -9.98 4.12 -8.48
CA GLU A 59 -9.96 5.17 -9.51
C GLU A 59 -8.56 5.51 -9.99
N MET A 60 -7.60 5.60 -9.06
CA MET A 60 -6.20 5.88 -9.37
C MET A 60 -5.35 4.67 -9.05
N ILE A 61 -5.13 3.84 -10.05
CA ILE A 61 -4.37 2.60 -9.93
C ILE A 61 -3.03 2.68 -10.66
N PHE A 62 -1.93 2.51 -9.92
CA PHE A 62 -0.59 2.47 -10.49
C PHE A 62 -0.13 1.02 -10.59
N GLY A 63 -0.66 0.29 -11.57
CA GLY A 63 -0.49 -1.17 -11.69
C GLY A 63 0.96 -1.62 -11.84
N ASP A 64 1.79 -0.79 -12.47
CA ASP A 64 3.21 -1.07 -12.67
C ASP A 64 4.09 -0.53 -11.54
N ASN A 65 3.57 0.18 -10.53
CA ASN A 65 4.41 0.68 -9.45
C ASN A 65 4.96 -0.46 -8.59
N LEU A 66 6.19 -0.27 -8.11
CA LEU A 66 6.94 -1.30 -7.40
C LEU A 66 7.85 -0.66 -6.35
N VAL A 67 7.91 -1.29 -5.18
CA VAL A 67 9.07 -1.19 -4.29
C VAL A 67 9.54 -2.60 -3.98
N SER A 68 10.82 -2.89 -4.17
CA SER A 68 11.40 -4.19 -3.82
C SER A 68 12.75 -4.06 -3.12
N ILE A 69 13.01 -5.04 -2.26
CA ILE A 69 14.28 -5.24 -1.57
C ILE A 69 14.73 -6.64 -1.93
N THR A 70 15.93 -6.77 -2.47
CA THR A 70 16.52 -8.06 -2.85
C THR A 70 17.88 -8.22 -2.19
N HIS A 71 18.08 -9.33 -1.49
CA HIS A 71 19.38 -9.77 -1.02
C HIS A 71 20.00 -10.70 -2.06
N LYS A 72 21.01 -10.20 -2.79
CA LYS A 72 21.59 -10.91 -3.94
C LYS A 72 22.16 -12.30 -3.59
N PRO A 73 22.91 -12.49 -2.49
CA PRO A 73 23.53 -13.78 -2.18
C PRO A 73 22.54 -14.91 -1.90
N SER A 74 21.47 -14.65 -1.13
CA SER A 74 20.47 -15.67 -0.79
C SER A 74 19.32 -15.75 -1.80
N GLY A 75 19.20 -14.78 -2.70
CA GLY A 75 18.04 -14.64 -3.59
C GLY A 75 16.75 -14.22 -2.87
N TRP A 76 16.80 -14.02 -1.55
CA TRP A 76 15.65 -13.53 -0.78
C TRP A 76 15.21 -12.16 -1.30
N SER A 77 13.91 -11.96 -1.45
CA SER A 77 13.36 -10.65 -1.73
C SER A 77 11.98 -10.45 -1.14
N ILE A 78 11.64 -9.18 -0.90
CA ILE A 78 10.29 -8.74 -0.60
C ILE A 78 9.92 -7.62 -1.57
N ALA A 79 8.72 -7.70 -2.12
CA ALA A 79 8.18 -6.71 -3.05
C ALA A 79 6.82 -6.21 -2.58
N PHE A 80 6.49 -4.97 -2.92
CA PHE A 80 5.20 -4.34 -2.72
C PHE A 80 4.69 -3.89 -4.08
N THR A 81 3.59 -4.48 -4.52
CA THR A 81 2.97 -4.20 -5.81
C THR A 81 1.48 -3.95 -5.65
N THR A 82 0.90 -3.18 -6.59
CA THR A 82 -0.53 -2.88 -6.58
C THR A 82 -1.41 -4.11 -6.79
N PRO A 83 -1.11 -5.03 -7.74
CA PRO A 83 -1.93 -6.22 -7.95
C PRO A 83 -1.99 -7.12 -6.71
N ASP A 84 -0.87 -7.37 -6.05
CA ASP A 84 -0.83 -8.25 -4.87
C ASP A 84 -1.53 -7.60 -3.67
N ALA A 85 -1.39 -6.28 -3.51
CA ALA A 85 -2.07 -5.54 -2.47
C ALA A 85 -3.59 -5.57 -2.63
N LEU A 86 -4.09 -5.37 -3.84
CA LEU A 86 -5.53 -5.42 -4.12
C LEU A 86 -6.08 -6.85 -4.08
N ASP A 87 -5.27 -7.85 -4.39
CA ASP A 87 -5.70 -9.24 -4.28
C ASP A 87 -5.96 -9.65 -2.81
N ALA A 88 -5.20 -9.08 -1.87
CA ALA A 88 -5.34 -9.26 -0.43
C ALA A 88 -6.42 -8.37 0.23
N VAL A 89 -7.22 -7.63 -0.55
CA VAL A 89 -8.45 -6.99 -0.04
C VAL A 89 -9.42 -8.07 0.39
N ASP A 90 -10.11 -7.87 1.52
CA ASP A 90 -11.12 -8.82 1.97
C ASP A 90 -12.31 -8.83 1.00
N LYS A 91 -12.57 -10.02 0.46
CA LYS A 91 -13.64 -10.30 -0.51
C LYS A 91 -14.71 -11.20 0.12
N THR A 92 -14.89 -11.08 1.44
CA THR A 92 -15.88 -11.80 2.22
C THR A 92 -16.85 -10.84 2.91
N GLU A 93 -18.03 -11.34 3.29
CA GLU A 93 -19.03 -10.54 4.00
C GLU A 93 -18.68 -10.30 5.48
N LYS A 94 -17.59 -10.88 5.99
CA LYS A 94 -17.27 -10.91 7.43
C LYS A 94 -16.90 -9.54 7.99
N HIS A 95 -16.18 -8.74 7.20
CA HIS A 95 -15.65 -7.45 7.63
C HIS A 95 -16.29 -6.28 6.88
N MET A 96 -17.50 -6.47 6.33
CA MET A 96 -18.27 -5.41 5.69
C MET A 96 -18.46 -4.24 6.66
N LEU A 97 -18.10 -3.04 6.20
CA LEU A 97 -18.41 -1.80 6.89
C LEU A 97 -19.93 -1.61 6.87
N LYS A 98 -20.60 -2.01 7.95
CA LYS A 98 -22.03 -1.75 8.16
C LYS A 98 -22.20 -0.29 8.53
N VAL A 99 -22.21 0.59 7.54
CA VAL A 99 -22.41 2.01 7.77
C VAL A 99 -23.87 2.25 8.15
N ALA A 100 -24.15 2.93 9.27
CA ALA A 100 -25.52 3.28 9.66
C ALA A 100 -26.23 4.22 8.65
N TYR A 101 -25.44 4.85 7.77
CA TYR A 101 -25.87 5.67 6.61
C TYR A 101 -25.80 4.92 5.27
N ALA A 102 -25.59 3.59 5.28
CA ALA A 102 -25.35 2.79 4.08
C ALA A 102 -26.46 2.81 3.02
N ARG A 103 -27.69 3.24 3.34
CA ARG A 103 -28.78 3.25 2.34
C ARG A 103 -28.48 4.12 1.12
N ASP A 104 -27.72 5.21 1.28
CA ASP A 104 -27.35 6.09 0.16
C ASP A 104 -26.01 5.69 -0.49
N TRP A 105 -25.07 5.16 0.29
CA TRP A 105 -23.75 4.73 -0.18
C TRP A 105 -23.78 3.38 -0.91
N GLU A 106 -24.57 2.41 -0.43
CA GLU A 106 -24.78 1.13 -1.12
C GLU A 106 -25.65 1.31 -2.37
N SER A 107 -26.69 2.15 -2.34
CA SER A 107 -27.63 2.28 -3.48
C SER A 107 -27.02 2.94 -4.72
N THR A 108 -26.12 3.91 -4.53
CA THR A 108 -25.41 4.58 -5.63
C THR A 108 -24.49 3.60 -6.36
N ARG A 109 -23.83 2.70 -5.61
CA ARG A 109 -22.91 1.70 -6.15
C ARG A 109 -23.59 0.43 -6.63
N GLU A 110 -24.66 -0.02 -5.99
CA GLU A 110 -25.49 -1.13 -6.50
C GLU A 110 -25.97 -0.81 -7.93
N THR A 111 -26.22 0.47 -8.23
CA THR A 111 -26.58 0.95 -9.57
C THR A 111 -25.40 0.93 -10.56
N GLN A 112 -24.17 1.21 -10.12
CA GLN A 112 -22.97 1.09 -10.97
C GLN A 112 -22.56 -0.37 -11.21
N THR A 113 -22.60 -1.21 -10.16
CA THR A 113 -22.32 -2.65 -10.22
C THR A 113 -23.31 -3.40 -11.10
N ARG A 114 -24.56 -2.93 -11.22
CA ARG A 114 -25.57 -3.50 -12.15
C ARG A 114 -25.15 -3.44 -13.63
N LYS A 115 -24.18 -2.61 -14.02
CA LYS A 115 -23.62 -2.61 -15.39
C LYS A 115 -22.56 -3.70 -15.60
N ILE A 116 -21.96 -4.21 -14.53
CA ILE A 116 -21.04 -5.36 -14.54
C ILE A 116 -21.89 -6.61 -14.33
N LYS A 117 -22.45 -7.11 -15.43
CA LYS A 117 -23.15 -8.41 -15.41
C LYS A 117 -22.10 -9.48 -15.13
N GLU A 118 -22.25 -10.13 -13.97
CA GLU A 118 -21.56 -11.35 -13.49
C GLU A 118 -20.52 -11.16 -12.37
N ALA A 119 -20.84 -11.72 -11.20
CA ALA A 119 -19.95 -12.20 -10.14
C ALA A 119 -18.93 -11.22 -9.50
N VAL A 120 -19.32 -9.99 -9.17
CA VAL A 120 -18.53 -9.18 -8.23
C VAL A 120 -18.56 -9.83 -6.84
N LYS A 121 -17.40 -10.13 -6.27
CA LYS A 121 -17.29 -10.69 -4.92
C LYS A 121 -17.75 -9.67 -3.88
N PRO A 122 -18.35 -10.11 -2.75
CA PRO A 122 -18.71 -9.20 -1.68
C PRO A 122 -17.45 -8.53 -1.11
N TYR A 123 -17.42 -7.20 -1.04
CA TYR A 123 -16.30 -6.45 -0.44
C TYR A 123 -16.79 -5.12 0.11
N ASP A 124 -16.04 -4.53 1.05
CA ASP A 124 -16.45 -3.34 1.79
C ASP A 124 -16.16 -2.01 1.07
N TRP A 125 -15.68 -2.07 -0.17
CA TRP A 125 -15.32 -0.93 -1.00
C TRP A 125 -14.32 0.09 -0.43
N SER A 126 -13.69 -0.23 0.70
CA SER A 126 -12.67 0.63 1.31
C SER A 126 -11.28 0.38 0.74
N TYR A 127 -11.11 -0.68 -0.05
CA TYR A 127 -9.83 -1.18 -0.53
C TYR A 127 -8.83 -1.44 0.60
N SER A 128 -9.35 -1.81 1.78
CA SER A 128 -8.52 -2.19 2.92
C SER A 128 -7.84 -3.53 2.66
N THR A 129 -6.50 -3.53 2.66
CA THR A 129 -5.68 -4.72 2.41
C THR A 129 -4.92 -5.16 3.66
N THR A 130 -4.77 -6.47 3.88
CA THR A 130 -3.87 -7.03 4.91
C THR A 130 -2.47 -7.33 4.35
N TYR A 131 -2.20 -6.93 3.11
CA TYR A 131 -0.96 -7.22 2.41
C TYR A 131 0.27 -6.70 3.17
N ALA A 132 1.19 -7.62 3.46
CA ALA A 132 2.44 -7.37 4.16
C ALA A 132 3.68 -7.60 3.26
N GLY A 133 3.51 -7.47 1.94
CA GLY A 133 4.56 -7.70 0.95
C GLY A 133 4.65 -9.14 0.46
N THR A 134 4.99 -9.29 -0.82
CA THR A 134 5.22 -10.58 -1.49
C THR A 134 6.67 -10.98 -1.29
N VAL A 135 6.91 -12.07 -0.57
CA VAL A 135 8.25 -12.60 -0.31
C VAL A 135 8.57 -13.68 -1.34
N THR A 136 9.73 -13.59 -1.98
CA THR A 136 10.27 -14.66 -2.82
C THR A 136 11.52 -15.21 -2.13
N ALA A 137 11.47 -16.44 -1.61
CA ALA A 137 12.64 -17.11 -1.05
C ALA A 137 12.49 -18.64 -1.01
N SER A 138 13.64 -19.31 -1.20
CA SER A 138 13.94 -20.66 -0.74
C SER A 138 14.97 -20.52 0.39
N GLU A 139 14.50 -20.47 1.64
CA GLU A 139 15.22 -20.34 2.93
C GLU A 139 16.33 -19.26 3.08
N PRO A 140 16.43 -18.57 4.24
CA PRO A 140 15.56 -18.67 5.41
C PRO A 140 14.22 -17.92 5.22
N ALA A 141 13.16 -18.44 5.84
CA ALA A 141 11.85 -17.80 5.91
C ALA A 141 11.77 -16.85 7.12
N PHE A 142 10.83 -15.91 7.10
CA PHE A 142 10.51 -15.13 8.29
C PHE A 142 10.05 -16.04 9.43
N ALA A 143 10.65 -15.86 10.60
CA ALA A 143 10.21 -16.49 11.84
C ALA A 143 9.44 -15.48 12.69
N HIS A 144 8.38 -15.94 13.36
CA HIS A 144 7.71 -15.10 14.34
C HIS A 144 8.64 -14.86 15.53
N SER A 145 8.90 -13.60 15.83
CA SER A 145 9.88 -13.20 16.84
C SER A 145 9.23 -12.22 17.81
N PRO A 146 8.50 -12.71 18.82
CA PRO A 146 7.77 -11.85 19.77
C PRO A 146 8.70 -10.97 20.62
N GLU A 147 9.99 -11.32 20.69
CA GLU A 147 11.04 -10.53 21.35
C GLU A 147 11.69 -9.50 20.42
N ALA A 148 11.48 -9.61 19.10
CA ALA A 148 11.99 -8.62 18.18
C ALA A 148 11.21 -7.32 18.35
N GLU A 149 11.92 -6.20 18.46
CA GLU A 149 11.33 -4.88 18.48
C GLU A 149 11.80 -4.07 17.28
N MET A 150 10.93 -3.21 16.77
CA MET A 150 11.36 -2.22 15.80
C MET A 150 12.37 -1.27 16.46
N PRO A 151 13.59 -1.08 15.92
CA PRO A 151 14.59 -0.23 16.55
C PRO A 151 14.27 1.26 16.34
N MET A 152 13.21 1.75 16.99
CA MET A 152 12.66 3.09 16.83
C MET A 152 13.66 4.19 17.16
N GLU A 153 14.62 3.93 18.06
CA GLU A 153 15.71 4.86 18.37
C GLU A 153 16.63 5.07 17.17
N LEU A 154 17.00 4.01 16.47
CA LEU A 154 17.80 4.09 15.23
C LEU A 154 17.02 4.81 14.13
N LEU A 155 15.69 4.65 14.08
CA LEU A 155 14.84 5.32 13.09
C LEU A 155 14.64 6.82 13.36
N ARG A 156 14.85 7.28 14.59
CA ARG A 156 14.77 8.71 14.97
C ARG A 156 16.07 9.47 14.72
N ARG A 157 17.19 8.78 14.56
CA ARG A 157 18.49 9.39 14.26
C ARG A 157 18.46 10.09 12.89
N ARG A 158 19.02 11.30 12.84
CA ARG A 158 19.12 12.12 11.62
C ARG A 158 20.39 11.81 10.82
N ASP A 159 20.55 10.55 10.43
CA ASP A 159 21.66 10.19 9.54
C ASP A 159 21.36 10.64 8.10
N PRO A 160 22.38 10.94 7.26
CA PRO A 160 22.16 11.32 5.87
C PRO A 160 21.36 10.26 5.11
N ILE A 161 20.37 10.69 4.32
CA ILE A 161 19.59 9.80 3.46
C ILE A 161 20.34 9.63 2.14
N LEU A 162 20.78 8.41 1.85
CA LEU A 162 21.49 8.05 0.63
C LEU A 162 20.53 7.75 -0.53
N PHE A 163 19.37 7.19 -0.21
CA PHE A 163 18.31 6.93 -1.17
C PHE A 163 16.94 7.12 -0.55
N TYR A 164 16.06 7.78 -1.29
CA TYR A 164 14.67 8.01 -0.92
C TYR A 164 13.76 7.82 -2.13
N ASP A 165 12.63 7.18 -1.88
CA ASP A 165 11.48 7.27 -2.78
C ASP A 165 10.16 7.15 -2.00
N ASP A 166 9.11 7.68 -2.62
CA ASP A 166 7.72 7.62 -2.16
C ASP A 166 6.87 7.18 -3.35
N VAL A 167 6.35 5.96 -3.27
CA VAL A 167 5.70 5.25 -4.37
C VAL A 167 4.24 4.98 -3.99
N VAL A 168 3.31 5.70 -4.62
CA VAL A 168 1.87 5.42 -4.49
C VAL A 168 1.53 4.19 -5.31
N LEU A 169 0.81 3.22 -4.72
CA LEU A 169 0.39 1.98 -5.39
C LEU A 169 -1.03 2.12 -5.91
N TYR A 170 -1.96 2.57 -5.07
CA TYR A 170 -3.31 2.92 -5.48
C TYR A 170 -3.92 3.99 -4.57
N GLU A 171 -4.93 4.68 -5.10
CA GLU A 171 -5.73 5.66 -4.40
C GLU A 171 -7.20 5.59 -4.86
N SER A 172 -8.11 5.80 -3.91
CA SER A 172 -9.55 5.93 -4.13
C SER A 172 -10.11 7.08 -3.31
N GLU A 173 -11.05 7.83 -3.89
CA GLU A 173 -11.80 8.89 -3.20
C GLU A 173 -13.09 8.35 -2.55
N LEU A 174 -13.33 7.04 -2.64
CA LEU A 174 -14.50 6.36 -2.07
C LEU A 174 -15.84 7.00 -2.51
N ASP A 175 -15.94 7.38 -3.78
CA ASP A 175 -17.05 8.18 -4.33
C ASP A 175 -17.30 9.48 -3.53
N ASP A 176 -16.26 10.28 -3.31
CA ASP A 176 -16.30 11.53 -2.52
C ASP A 176 -16.66 11.38 -1.02
N ASN A 177 -16.69 10.15 -0.50
CA ASN A 177 -17.00 9.90 0.92
C ASN A 177 -15.75 9.73 1.79
N GLY A 178 -14.55 9.93 1.24
CA GLY A 178 -13.34 9.83 2.01
C GLY A 178 -12.10 9.67 1.16
N VAL A 179 -11.18 8.83 1.63
CA VAL A 179 -9.95 8.51 0.90
C VAL A 179 -9.42 7.15 1.34
N SER A 180 -8.86 6.39 0.39
CA SER A 180 -8.08 5.19 0.65
C SER A 180 -6.81 5.24 -0.20
N ILE A 181 -5.66 5.41 0.44
CA ILE A 181 -4.34 5.50 -0.22
C ILE A 181 -3.46 4.36 0.29
N TYR A 182 -2.85 3.62 -0.63
CA TYR A 182 -1.78 2.68 -0.33
C TYR A 182 -0.48 3.13 -0.98
N SER A 183 0.55 3.36 -0.17
CA SER A 183 1.85 3.89 -0.64
C SER A 183 3.02 3.29 0.13
N ALA A 184 4.17 3.22 -0.52
CA ALA A 184 5.41 2.68 0.01
C ALA A 184 6.52 3.75 0.01
N LYS A 185 7.05 4.05 1.19
CA LYS A 185 8.12 5.03 1.40
C LYS A 185 9.38 4.34 1.85
N VAL A 186 10.48 4.52 1.13
CA VAL A 186 11.77 3.91 1.46
C VAL A 186 12.80 4.98 1.78
N ARG A 187 13.57 4.75 2.85
CA ARG A 187 14.72 5.56 3.26
C ARG A 187 15.90 4.64 3.49
N VAL A 188 16.99 4.88 2.78
CA VAL A 188 18.25 4.15 2.94
C VAL A 188 19.29 5.09 3.52
N HIS A 189 19.96 4.63 4.56
CA HIS A 189 21.12 5.24 5.20
C HIS A 189 22.32 4.30 5.03
N GLU A 190 23.51 4.75 5.44
CA GLU A 190 24.76 3.98 5.32
C GLU A 190 24.66 2.57 5.95
N GLU A 191 24.11 2.48 7.16
CA GLU A 191 24.13 1.24 7.94
C GLU A 191 22.79 0.51 7.97
N ARG A 192 21.71 1.16 7.52
CA ARG A 192 20.35 0.61 7.64
C ARG A 192 19.38 1.21 6.63
N MET A 193 18.24 0.55 6.46
CA MET A 193 17.10 1.12 5.75
C MET A 193 15.79 0.88 6.48
N LEU A 194 14.81 1.73 6.17
CA LEU A 194 13.42 1.55 6.55
C LEU A 194 12.53 1.70 5.31
N LEU A 195 11.67 0.72 5.10
CA LEU A 195 10.52 0.80 4.22
C LEU A 195 9.26 0.89 5.08
N LEU A 196 8.38 1.84 4.79
CA LEU A 196 7.03 1.94 5.35
C LEU A 196 6.04 1.82 4.21
N CYS A 197 5.35 0.69 4.11
CA CYS A 197 4.17 0.54 3.28
C CYS A 197 2.93 0.84 4.13
N ARG A 198 2.19 1.89 3.81
CA ARG A 198 1.03 2.35 4.57
C ARG A 198 -0.22 2.37 3.71
N LEU A 199 -1.26 1.71 4.22
CA LEU A 199 -2.64 2.01 3.89
C LEU A 199 -3.15 3.08 4.85
N PHE A 200 -3.62 4.19 4.32
CA PHE A 200 -4.41 5.16 5.04
C PHE A 200 -5.81 5.20 4.44
N MET A 201 -6.81 4.79 5.23
CA MET A 201 -8.21 4.86 4.84
C MET A 201 -8.99 5.71 5.83
N ARG A 202 -9.70 6.72 5.33
CA ARG A 202 -10.64 7.53 6.09
C ARG A 202 -11.96 7.49 5.36
N LEU A 203 -12.99 7.00 6.03
CA LEU A 203 -14.37 7.11 5.57
C LEU A 203 -15.05 8.17 6.43
N ASP A 204 -15.44 9.27 5.79
CA ASP A 204 -15.88 10.47 6.50
C ASP A 204 -17.11 10.19 7.36
N ASN A 205 -17.08 10.69 8.60
CA ASN A 205 -18.08 10.44 9.65
C ASN A 205 -18.24 8.98 10.10
N VAL A 206 -17.45 8.03 9.57
CA VAL A 206 -17.50 6.62 9.93
C VAL A 206 -16.27 6.22 10.74
N LEU A 207 -15.12 6.06 10.11
CA LEU A 207 -13.90 5.58 10.76
C LEU A 207 -12.62 6.04 10.08
N VAL A 208 -11.51 5.93 10.81
CA VAL A 208 -10.15 6.07 10.30
C VAL A 208 -9.42 4.75 10.54
N ARG A 209 -8.70 4.27 9.53
CA ARG A 209 -7.91 3.04 9.56
C ARG A 209 -6.52 3.30 9.00
N ILE A 210 -5.52 2.78 9.70
CA ILE A 210 -4.13 2.75 9.23
C ILE A 210 -3.64 1.31 9.29
N ARG A 211 -3.04 0.84 8.19
CA ARG A 211 -2.31 -0.44 8.18
C ARG A 211 -0.91 -0.19 7.68
N ASP A 212 0.05 -0.45 8.55
CA ASP A 212 1.47 -0.26 8.25
C ASP A 212 2.17 -1.60 8.18
N THR A 213 2.94 -1.79 7.11
CA THR A 213 4.01 -2.79 7.06
C THR A 213 5.33 -2.06 7.04
N ARG A 214 6.12 -2.23 8.09
CA ARG A 214 7.47 -1.69 8.20
C ARG A 214 8.47 -2.80 7.94
N VAL A 215 9.41 -2.57 7.02
CA VAL A 215 10.55 -3.47 6.80
C VAL A 215 11.81 -2.71 7.13
N PHE A 216 12.47 -3.15 8.19
CA PHE A 216 13.76 -2.66 8.63
C PHE A 216 14.85 -3.63 8.18
N VAL A 217 15.97 -3.09 7.71
CA VAL A 217 17.17 -3.88 7.40
C VAL A 217 18.37 -3.22 8.05
N ASP A 218 19.10 -3.98 8.86
CA ASP A 218 20.46 -3.65 9.28
C ASP A 218 21.43 -4.24 8.25
N PHE A 219 22.18 -3.40 7.55
CA PHE A 219 23.07 -3.86 6.49
C PHE A 219 24.33 -4.54 7.01
N LYS A 220 24.74 -4.28 8.26
CA LYS A 220 25.92 -4.89 8.87
C LYS A 220 25.62 -6.32 9.31
N THR A 221 24.52 -6.50 10.04
CA THR A 221 24.12 -7.82 10.57
C THR A 221 23.30 -8.61 9.55
N GLN A 222 22.85 -7.96 8.47
CA GLN A 222 21.94 -8.52 7.47
C GLN A 222 20.66 -9.07 8.11
N HIS A 223 20.25 -8.44 9.22
CA HIS A 223 19.02 -8.71 9.94
C HIS A 223 17.88 -7.94 9.29
N VAL A 224 16.80 -8.65 8.96
CA VAL A 224 15.59 -8.09 8.38
C VAL A 224 14.46 -8.27 9.37
N VAL A 225 13.82 -7.18 9.77
CA VAL A 225 12.63 -7.19 10.62
C VAL A 225 11.45 -6.68 9.82
N ARG A 226 10.35 -7.42 9.82
CA ARG A 226 9.07 -6.99 9.28
C ARG A 226 8.05 -6.87 10.41
N GLU A 227 7.45 -5.70 10.53
CA GLU A 227 6.35 -5.45 11.45
C GLU A 227 5.10 -5.07 10.67
N TYR A 228 3.98 -5.67 11.02
CA TYR A 228 2.65 -5.29 10.57
C TYR A 228 1.83 -4.78 11.75
N THR A 229 1.24 -3.59 11.60
CA THR A 229 0.25 -3.03 12.53
C THR A 229 -1.02 -2.68 11.79
N ALA A 230 -2.17 -3.14 12.29
CA ALA A 230 -3.47 -2.61 11.90
C ALA A 230 -4.04 -1.78 13.05
N LYS A 231 -4.48 -0.56 12.74
CA LYS A 231 -5.08 0.35 13.71
C LYS A 231 -6.37 0.96 13.17
N GLU A 232 -7.34 1.18 14.03
CA GLU A 232 -8.58 1.86 13.69
C GLU A 232 -9.18 2.63 14.87
N ALA A 233 -10.03 3.60 14.56
CA ALA A 233 -10.90 4.28 15.51
C ALA A 233 -12.08 4.92 14.77
N SER A 234 -13.16 5.22 15.49
CA SER A 234 -14.29 5.96 14.90
C SER A 234 -13.85 7.37 14.48
N PHE A 235 -14.46 7.90 13.42
CA PHE A 235 -14.15 9.25 12.94
C PHE A 235 -14.35 10.31 14.03
N GLN A 236 -15.40 10.16 14.84
CA GLN A 236 -15.72 11.10 15.93
C GLN A 236 -14.71 11.02 17.06
N ASP A 237 -14.21 9.83 17.41
CA ASP A 237 -13.19 9.67 18.44
C ASP A 237 -11.87 10.32 18.04
N VAL A 238 -11.44 10.15 16.79
CA VAL A 238 -10.24 10.81 16.26
C VAL A 238 -10.40 12.33 16.30
N LYS A 239 -11.54 12.84 15.83
CA LYS A 239 -11.86 14.28 15.86
C LYS A 239 -11.86 14.83 17.29
N LYS A 240 -12.40 14.08 18.26
CA LYS A 240 -12.39 14.42 19.69
C LYS A 240 -10.97 14.45 20.25
N LYS A 241 -10.14 13.44 19.94
CA LYS A 241 -8.74 13.38 20.38
C LYS A 241 -7.90 14.55 19.84
N LEU A 242 -8.07 14.91 18.55
CA LEU A 242 -7.42 16.09 17.95
C LEU A 242 -7.86 17.41 18.62
N ARG A 243 -9.15 17.53 18.95
CA ARG A 243 -9.63 18.70 19.70
C ARG A 243 -9.03 18.77 21.11
N MET A 244 -8.90 17.61 21.76
CA MET A 244 -8.30 17.51 23.10
C MET A 244 -6.79 17.78 23.09
N SER A 245 -6.09 17.61 21.97
CA SER A 245 -4.70 18.02 21.81
C SER A 245 -4.52 19.53 21.57
N GLY A 246 -5.60 20.31 21.63
CA GLY A 246 -5.56 21.77 21.54
C GLY A 246 -5.71 22.34 20.13
N LEU A 247 -6.00 21.51 19.13
CA LEU A 247 -6.20 21.98 17.75
C LEU A 247 -7.53 22.73 17.59
N LEU A 248 -7.48 23.84 16.84
CA LEU A 248 -8.65 24.60 16.42
C LEU A 248 -9.46 23.84 15.35
N PRO A 249 -10.74 24.19 15.12
CA PRO A 249 -11.58 23.50 14.15
C PRO A 249 -10.97 23.34 12.75
N ASP A 250 -10.31 24.38 12.23
CA ASP A 250 -9.68 24.33 10.90
C ASP A 250 -8.44 23.44 10.89
N GLU A 251 -7.66 23.43 11.97
CA GLU A 251 -6.48 22.58 12.13
C GLU A 251 -6.87 21.11 12.26
N ILE A 252 -8.03 20.81 12.87
CA ILE A 252 -8.57 19.45 12.92
C ILE A 252 -8.85 18.93 11.50
N ILE A 253 -9.37 19.77 10.59
CA ILE A 253 -9.62 19.37 9.20
C ILE A 253 -8.32 18.99 8.49
N ILE A 254 -7.24 19.73 8.76
CA ILE A 254 -5.90 19.43 8.25
C ILE A 254 -5.35 18.14 8.87
N GLY A 255 -5.44 18.00 10.19
CA GLY A 255 -4.98 16.82 10.93
C GLY A 255 -5.68 15.53 10.49
N MET A 256 -6.98 15.61 10.17
CA MET A 256 -7.75 14.47 9.62
C MET A 256 -7.26 13.99 8.25
N ARG A 257 -6.35 14.72 7.59
CA ARG A 257 -5.71 14.33 6.33
C ARG A 257 -4.27 13.83 6.52
N ASN A 258 -3.70 13.94 7.72
CA ASN A 258 -2.31 13.58 7.99
C ASN A 258 -2.20 12.25 8.74
N PRO A 259 -1.93 11.11 8.06
CA PRO A 259 -1.85 9.82 8.73
C PRO A 259 -0.75 9.73 9.80
N ASN A 260 0.30 10.55 9.74
CA ASN A 260 1.33 10.56 10.79
C ASN A 260 0.85 11.20 12.09
N GLU A 261 -0.05 12.19 12.01
CA GLU A 261 -0.67 12.79 13.19
C GLU A 261 -1.79 11.91 13.76
N LEU A 262 -2.47 11.16 12.89
CA LEU A 262 -3.57 10.28 13.30
C LEU A 262 -3.09 8.95 13.90
N ASP A 263 -1.96 8.41 13.45
CA ASP A 263 -1.44 7.10 13.88
C ASP A 263 -1.37 6.89 15.41
N PRO A 264 -0.93 7.86 16.22
CA PRO A 264 -0.92 7.73 17.69
C PRO A 264 -2.31 7.78 18.34
N LEU A 265 -3.34 8.21 17.59
CA LEU A 265 -4.70 8.37 18.09
C LEU A 265 -5.59 7.14 17.84
N LEU A 266 -5.14 6.20 17.01
CA LEU A 266 -5.87 5.00 16.66
C LEU A 266 -5.56 3.83 17.62
N GLU A 267 -6.52 2.93 17.78
CA GLU A 267 -6.36 1.73 18.60
C GLU A 267 -5.74 0.60 17.77
N VAL A 268 -4.79 -0.14 18.35
CA VAL A 268 -4.16 -1.28 17.68
C VAL A 268 -5.11 -2.48 17.74
N VAL A 269 -5.51 -2.98 16.56
CA VAL A 269 -6.36 -4.16 16.43
C VAL A 269 -5.58 -5.42 16.06
N GLU A 270 -4.43 -5.25 15.40
CA GLU A 270 -3.53 -6.35 15.06
C GLU A 270 -2.09 -5.85 15.13
N HIS A 271 -1.20 -6.67 15.68
CA HIS A 271 0.24 -6.47 15.66
C HIS A 271 0.92 -7.80 15.40
N ARG A 272 1.83 -7.82 14.43
CA ARG A 272 2.68 -8.97 14.14
C ARG A 272 4.08 -8.47 13.86
N ILE A 273 5.07 -9.13 14.44
CA ILE A 273 6.48 -8.93 14.13
C ILE A 273 7.13 -10.27 13.81
N GLU A 274 8.01 -10.23 12.82
CA GLU A 274 8.74 -11.37 12.31
C GLU A 274 10.10 -10.90 11.80
N ASP A 275 11.10 -11.75 11.89
CA ASP A 275 12.45 -11.42 11.45
C ASP A 275 13.16 -12.61 10.82
N LEU A 276 14.33 -12.32 10.24
CA LEU A 276 15.26 -13.31 9.70
C LEU A 276 16.66 -12.70 9.60
N HIS A 277 17.66 -13.57 9.56
CA HIS A 277 19.04 -13.19 9.28
C HIS A 277 19.47 -13.78 7.94
N LEU A 278 20.01 -12.95 7.05
CA LEU A 278 20.40 -13.34 5.69
C LEU A 278 21.90 -13.60 5.52
N ALA A 279 22.70 -13.27 6.52
CA ALA A 279 24.11 -13.65 6.54
C ALA A 279 24.22 -15.17 6.53
N ALA A 280 25.12 -15.72 5.71
CA ALA A 280 25.47 -17.13 5.79
C ALA A 280 26.04 -17.42 7.19
N ALA A 281 25.53 -18.47 7.84
CA ALA A 281 26.11 -19.02 9.06
C ALA A 281 27.52 -19.59 8.80
#